data_AF-A0A136L1V4-F1
#
_entry.id   AF-A0A136L1V4-F1
#
_cell.length_a   1.000
_cell.length_b   1.000
_cell.length_c   1.000
_cell.angle_alpha   90.00
_cell.angle_beta   90.00
_cell.angle_gamma   90.00
#
_symmetry.space_group_name_H-M   'P 1'
#
loop_
_entity.id
_entity.type
_entity.pdbx_description
1 polymer ?
#
loop_
_entity_poly.entity_id
_entity_poly.type
_entity_poly.pdbx_seq_one_letter_code
_entity_poly.pdbx_strand_id
1 'polypeptide(L)'
;MAGLAQLTKSSAIAMLAPVGVLLLTQIYHGRQQGWLRSFWNQTKVFVIWFAILIAAYFIFWPGMWVAPAKMLYQVYGNAFSYAFQGARLTVTEELDVSTFKLDSALAGIGTITKVLLYRITPLTWLGILFGFIFRFATSLNMSRTIKLINTALLITALAFIGLISIAQGRNSPHYILTSYLTLNIMAGLGWFYFGKWVIQRLSVKQLAWQFIPYVLVIILQISSALAYFPYYYTYRNPILYSLGWYDEYPQFPYCEGLEKAAEYLSQLPNAKEATAFAYYSRGCFSYFFVGNTTAFRPYYIDGHHTEDLLNYLTSADYLVVYYANQFQLPKYHPFLNILSSQQPIYEVWLNGYKYVQVYQVDTFPPEIFEALKDL
;
A
#
# COMPACT_ATOMS: atom_id res chain seq x y z
N MET A 1 13.17 -11.97 13.14
CA MET A 1 12.41 -11.36 12.01
C MET A 1 11.21 -10.56 12.47
N ALA A 2 10.27 -11.11 13.26
CA ALA A 2 9.08 -10.35 13.69
C ALA A 2 9.38 -9.08 14.49
N GLY A 3 10.41 -9.08 15.36
CA GLY A 3 10.84 -7.86 16.05
C GLY A 3 11.39 -6.79 15.12
N LEU A 4 12.14 -7.17 14.09
CA LEU A 4 12.61 -6.22 13.08
C LEU A 4 11.45 -5.67 12.22
N ALA A 5 10.48 -6.52 11.89
CA ALA A 5 9.28 -6.09 11.16
C ALA A 5 8.47 -5.07 11.96
N GLN A 6 8.26 -5.31 13.26
CA GLN A 6 7.55 -4.41 14.17
C GLN A 6 8.29 -3.10 14.43
N LEU A 7 9.63 -3.13 14.52
CA LEU A 7 10.46 -1.93 14.59
C LEU A 7 10.39 -1.08 13.33
N THR A 8 10.08 -1.69 12.17
CA THR A 8 10.01 -0.96 10.88
C THR A 8 8.60 -0.42 10.61
N LYS A 9 7.55 -1.19 10.95
CA LYS A 9 6.15 -0.80 10.70
C LYS A 9 5.24 -1.29 11.82
N SER A 10 4.47 -0.37 12.42
CA SER A 10 3.48 -0.69 13.45
C SER A 10 2.35 -1.62 12.94
N SER A 11 2.05 -1.60 11.64
CA SER A 11 1.07 -2.51 11.03
C SER A 11 1.52 -3.98 11.00
N ALA A 12 2.80 -4.28 11.30
CA ALA A 12 3.28 -5.64 11.45
C ALA A 12 2.56 -6.41 12.57
N ILE A 13 1.80 -5.74 13.44
CA ILE A 13 0.90 -6.37 14.40
C ILE A 13 -0.12 -7.32 13.76
N ALA A 14 -0.48 -7.10 12.50
CA ALA A 14 -1.32 -8.05 11.75
C ALA A 14 -0.70 -9.46 11.66
N MET A 15 0.63 -9.60 11.81
CA MET A 15 1.30 -10.91 11.87
C MET A 15 0.97 -11.72 13.13
N LEU A 16 0.36 -11.12 14.16
CA LEU A 16 -0.10 -11.87 15.33
C LEU A 16 -1.24 -12.83 14.98
N ALA A 17 -2.07 -12.51 13.99
CA ALA A 17 -3.17 -13.37 13.54
C ALA A 17 -2.70 -14.75 13.02
N PRO A 18 -1.81 -14.86 12.01
CA PRO A 18 -1.31 -16.15 11.55
C PRO A 18 -0.51 -16.88 12.64
N VAL A 19 0.21 -16.14 13.50
CA VAL A 19 0.92 -16.70 14.65
C VAL A 19 -0.04 -17.35 15.65
N GLY A 20 -1.15 -16.70 15.99
CA GLY A 20 -2.20 -17.25 16.85
C GLY A 20 -2.85 -18.51 16.26
N VAL A 21 -3.08 -18.53 14.95
CA VAL A 21 -3.62 -19.73 14.28
C VAL A 21 -2.63 -20.90 14.31
N LEU A 22 -1.33 -20.63 14.13
CA LEU A 22 -0.30 -21.65 14.28
C LEU A 22 -0.26 -22.23 15.71
N LEU A 23 -0.40 -21.37 16.73
CA LEU A 23 -0.49 -21.79 18.14
C LEU A 23 -1.68 -22.73 18.35
N LEU A 24 -2.88 -22.31 17.96
CA LEU A 24 -4.10 -23.11 18.13
C LEU A 24 -3.98 -24.46 17.41
N THR A 25 -3.41 -24.44 16.21
CA THR A 25 -3.16 -25.65 15.42
C THR A 25 -2.18 -26.59 16.14
N GLN A 26 -1.07 -26.07 16.67
CA GLN A 26 -0.10 -26.86 17.40
C GLN A 26 -0.68 -27.43 18.71
N ILE A 27 -1.45 -26.63 19.45
CA ILE A 27 -2.15 -27.08 20.66
C ILE A 27 -3.09 -28.24 20.34
N TYR A 28 -3.92 -28.08 19.29
CA TYR A 28 -4.86 -29.09 18.83
C TYR A 28 -4.16 -30.40 18.46
N HIS A 29 -3.03 -30.34 17.77
CA HIS A 29 -2.30 -31.54 17.39
C HIS A 29 -1.53 -32.19 18.53
N GLY A 30 -1.02 -31.41 19.48
CA GLY A 30 -0.35 -31.92 20.68
C GLY A 30 -1.31 -32.54 21.70
N ARG A 31 -2.64 -32.51 21.46
CA ARG A 31 -3.64 -33.08 22.38
C ARG A 31 -3.41 -34.55 22.73
N GLN A 32 -2.75 -35.31 21.84
CA GLN A 32 -2.40 -36.72 22.11
C GLN A 32 -1.44 -36.90 23.29
N GLN A 33 -0.69 -35.85 23.66
CA GLN A 33 0.21 -35.84 24.82
C GLN A 33 -0.44 -35.21 26.08
N GLY A 34 -1.74 -34.93 26.03
CA GLY A 34 -2.51 -34.23 27.06
C GLY A 34 -2.70 -32.75 26.74
N TRP A 35 -3.94 -32.26 26.82
CA TRP A 35 -4.32 -30.89 26.46
C TRP A 35 -3.55 -29.83 27.28
N LEU A 36 -3.47 -30.02 28.61
CA LEU A 36 -2.77 -29.09 29.50
C LEU A 36 -1.27 -29.01 29.18
N ARG A 37 -0.64 -30.16 28.91
CA ARG A 37 0.78 -30.25 28.57
C ARG A 37 1.08 -29.61 27.22
N SER A 38 0.22 -29.86 26.22
CA SER A 38 0.29 -29.23 24.90
C SER A 38 0.19 -27.71 25.01
N PHE A 39 -0.81 -27.21 25.75
CA PHE A 39 -0.99 -25.78 26.02
C PHE A 39 0.27 -25.15 26.63
N TRP A 40 0.78 -25.70 27.74
CA TRP A 40 1.98 -25.17 28.40
C TRP A 40 3.23 -25.22 27.52
N ASN A 41 3.41 -26.29 26.74
CA ASN A 41 4.55 -26.40 25.84
C ASN A 41 4.51 -25.33 24.75
N GLN A 42 3.35 -25.10 24.13
CA GLN A 42 3.25 -24.07 23.08
C GLN A 42 3.28 -22.65 23.66
N THR A 43 2.66 -22.41 24.81
CA THR A 43 2.75 -21.13 25.52
C THR A 43 4.20 -20.79 25.88
N LYS A 44 5.02 -21.76 26.29
CA LYS A 44 6.47 -21.53 26.52
C LYS A 44 7.19 -21.05 25.27
N VAL A 45 6.95 -21.67 24.12
CA VAL A 45 7.54 -21.24 22.84
C VAL A 45 7.15 -19.80 22.53
N PHE A 46 5.90 -19.44 22.77
CA PHE A 46 5.38 -18.09 22.60
C PHE A 46 6.00 -17.07 23.55
N VAL A 47 6.15 -17.41 24.83
CA VAL A 47 6.81 -16.55 25.82
C VAL A 47 8.26 -16.30 25.43
N ILE A 48 8.99 -17.34 24.99
CA ILE A 48 10.36 -17.18 24.49
C ILE A 48 10.39 -16.24 23.28
N TRP A 49 9.49 -16.45 22.32
CA TRP A 49 9.41 -15.59 21.13
C TRP A 49 9.08 -14.14 21.49
N PHE A 50 8.18 -13.91 22.44
CA PHE A 50 7.81 -12.57 22.92
C PHE A 50 8.94 -11.92 23.72
N ALA A 51 9.69 -12.68 24.53
CA ALA A 51 10.89 -12.20 25.19
C ALA A 51 11.96 -11.76 24.18
N ILE A 52 12.15 -12.52 23.09
CA ILE A 52 13.03 -12.14 21.99
C ILE A 52 12.53 -10.88 21.28
N LEU A 53 11.22 -10.72 21.10
CA LEU A 53 10.62 -9.51 20.54
C LEU A 53 10.91 -8.28 21.42
N ILE A 54 10.69 -8.38 22.72
CA ILE A 54 11.02 -7.32 23.69
C ILE A 54 12.52 -7.00 23.63
N ALA A 55 13.37 -8.03 23.68
CA ALA A 55 14.81 -7.86 23.60
C ALA A 55 15.22 -7.14 22.31
N ALA A 56 14.63 -7.47 21.16
CA ALA A 56 14.89 -6.76 19.92
C ALA A 56 14.50 -5.28 19.99
N TYR A 57 13.37 -4.94 20.62
CA TYR A 57 12.98 -3.55 20.84
C TYR A 57 14.01 -2.80 21.68
N PHE A 58 14.43 -3.37 22.80
CA PHE A 58 15.45 -2.74 23.64
C PHE A 58 16.80 -2.68 22.92
N ILE A 59 17.27 -3.72 22.24
CA ILE A 59 18.59 -3.72 21.60
C ILE A 59 18.67 -2.72 20.44
N PHE A 60 17.64 -2.65 19.59
CA PHE A 60 17.72 -1.94 18.31
C PHE A 60 17.00 -0.59 18.29
N TRP A 61 16.30 -0.19 19.36
CA TRP A 61 15.61 1.09 19.43
C TRP A 61 16.11 1.93 20.61
N PRO A 62 17.06 2.85 20.41
CA PRO A 62 17.66 3.66 21.48
C PRO A 62 16.65 4.44 22.33
N GLY A 63 15.50 4.81 21.75
CA GLY A 63 14.42 5.45 22.48
C GLY A 63 13.88 4.61 23.65
N MET A 64 13.97 3.28 23.56
CA MET A 64 13.57 2.35 24.63
C MET A 64 14.49 2.42 25.86
N TRP A 65 15.71 2.93 25.73
CA TRP A 65 16.64 3.12 26.85
C TRP A 65 16.34 4.39 27.65
N VAL A 66 15.82 5.41 26.95
CA VAL A 66 15.62 6.75 27.50
C VAL A 66 14.20 6.90 28.05
N ALA A 67 13.18 6.51 27.28
CA ALA A 67 11.79 6.74 27.63
C ALA A 67 10.85 5.67 27.02
N PRO A 68 10.94 4.40 27.45
CA PRO A 68 10.25 3.28 26.79
C PRO A 68 8.73 3.47 26.72
N ALA A 69 8.09 3.91 27.80
CA ALA A 69 6.65 4.14 27.83
C ALA A 69 6.22 5.24 26.83
N LYS A 70 6.96 6.36 26.79
CA LYS A 70 6.68 7.47 25.87
C LYS A 70 6.87 7.06 24.40
N MET A 71 7.92 6.29 24.10
CA MET A 71 8.19 5.82 22.74
C MET A 71 7.10 4.87 22.24
N LEU A 72 6.70 3.91 23.09
CA LEU A 72 5.59 3.01 22.79
C LEU A 72 4.28 3.79 22.61
N TYR A 73 3.98 4.74 23.48
CA TYR A 73 2.80 5.59 23.36
C TYR A 73 2.81 6.43 22.08
N GLN A 74 3.95 7.01 21.69
CA GLN A 74 4.03 7.78 20.45
C GLN A 74 3.85 6.90 19.21
N VAL A 75 4.41 5.69 19.16
CA VAL A 75 4.27 4.80 17.99
C VAL A 75 2.88 4.17 17.92
N TYR A 76 2.46 3.51 19.00
CA TYR A 76 1.18 2.80 19.03
C TYR A 76 0.01 3.75 19.22
N GLY A 77 0.16 4.82 19.98
CA GLY A 77 -0.87 5.86 20.11
C GLY A 77 -1.13 6.58 18.79
N ASN A 78 -0.10 6.92 18.01
CA ASN A 78 -0.35 7.41 16.64
C ASN A 78 -1.04 6.35 15.77
N ALA A 79 -0.62 5.08 15.85
CA ALA A 79 -1.24 4.02 15.06
C ALA A 79 -2.74 3.85 15.41
N PHE A 80 -3.08 3.87 16.70
CA PHE A 80 -4.45 3.78 17.19
C PHE A 80 -5.27 5.03 16.88
N SER A 81 -4.72 6.22 17.08
CA SER A 81 -5.36 7.50 16.71
C SER A 81 -5.72 7.49 15.22
N TYR A 82 -4.80 7.05 14.35
CA TYR A 82 -5.11 6.91 12.93
C TYR A 82 -6.18 5.85 12.65
N ALA A 83 -6.10 4.70 13.31
CA ALA A 83 -7.02 3.59 13.07
C ALA A 83 -8.45 3.90 13.53
N PHE A 84 -8.61 4.59 14.67
CA PHE A 84 -9.89 4.73 15.34
C PHE A 84 -10.40 6.17 15.44
N GLN A 85 -9.57 7.19 15.26
CA GLN A 85 -9.96 8.61 15.32
C GLN A 85 -9.71 9.35 14.00
N GLY A 86 -9.09 8.69 13.00
CA GLY A 86 -8.90 9.26 11.66
C GLY A 86 -7.70 10.20 11.50
N ALA A 87 -7.03 10.60 12.59
CA ALA A 87 -5.98 11.62 12.57
C ALA A 87 -4.72 11.23 13.37
N ARG A 88 -3.65 12.04 13.27
CA ARG A 88 -2.45 11.88 14.12
C ARG A 88 -2.77 12.23 15.56
N LEU A 89 -2.02 11.63 16.48
CA LEU A 89 -2.10 11.96 17.90
C LEU A 89 -1.74 13.43 18.18
N THR A 90 -0.92 14.05 17.34
CA THR A 90 -0.61 15.48 17.43
C THR A 90 -1.80 16.39 17.09
N VAL A 91 -2.84 15.86 16.43
CA VAL A 91 -4.06 16.58 16.07
C VAL A 91 -5.18 16.24 17.06
N THR A 92 -5.29 14.98 17.49
CA THR A 92 -6.29 14.56 18.49
C THR A 92 -5.87 14.87 19.93
N GLU A 93 -4.60 15.24 20.14
CA GLU A 93 -3.92 15.50 21.41
C GLU A 93 -3.76 14.27 22.32
N GLU A 94 -4.80 13.44 22.39
CA GLU A 94 -4.83 12.20 23.14
C GLU A 94 -5.64 11.10 22.42
N LEU A 95 -5.64 9.90 23.03
CA LEU A 95 -6.50 8.79 22.61
C LEU A 95 -7.82 8.87 23.35
N ASP A 96 -8.86 9.37 22.69
CA ASP A 96 -10.20 9.43 23.27
C ASP A 96 -11.03 8.23 22.79
N VAL A 97 -11.15 7.23 23.66
CA VAL A 97 -11.89 5.99 23.41
C VAL A 97 -13.37 6.26 23.06
N SER A 98 -13.95 7.36 23.55
CA SER A 98 -15.34 7.71 23.26
C SER A 98 -15.56 8.11 21.79
N THR A 99 -14.51 8.59 21.12
CA THR A 99 -14.52 8.97 19.70
C THR A 99 -14.15 7.83 18.76
N PHE A 100 -13.75 6.67 19.30
CA PHE A 100 -13.32 5.55 18.49
C PHE A 100 -14.48 5.04 17.64
N LYS A 101 -14.29 5.09 16.33
CA LYS A 101 -15.19 4.44 15.37
C LYS A 101 -14.37 3.53 14.45
N LEU A 102 -15.04 2.56 13.87
CA LEU A 102 -14.51 1.79 12.76
C LEU A 102 -15.18 2.27 11.49
N ASP A 103 -14.46 2.23 10.39
CA ASP A 103 -15.11 2.38 9.09
C ASP A 103 -16.07 1.19 8.88
N SER A 104 -17.08 1.38 8.03
CA SER A 104 -18.03 0.32 7.69
C SER A 104 -17.27 -0.86 7.08
N ALA A 105 -17.02 -1.88 7.90
CA ALA A 105 -16.05 -2.93 7.59
C ALA A 105 -16.30 -3.58 6.22
N LEU A 106 -17.56 -3.75 5.82
CA LEU A 106 -17.91 -4.34 4.54
C LEU A 106 -17.57 -3.43 3.34
N ALA A 107 -17.81 -2.11 3.44
CA ALA A 107 -17.49 -1.19 2.35
C ALA A 107 -15.97 -1.01 2.23
N GLY A 108 -15.25 -0.86 3.35
CA GLY A 108 -13.79 -0.78 3.37
C GLY A 108 -13.13 -2.03 2.78
N ILE A 109 -13.60 -3.22 3.15
CA ILE A 109 -13.11 -4.49 2.58
C ILE A 109 -13.38 -4.54 1.08
N GLY A 110 -14.57 -4.11 0.64
CA GLY A 110 -14.91 -4.01 -0.77
C GLY A 110 -13.92 -3.14 -1.55
N THR A 111 -13.65 -1.92 -1.05
CA THR A 111 -12.71 -0.97 -1.67
C THR A 111 -11.30 -1.53 -1.76
N ILE A 112 -10.74 -2.03 -0.64
CA ILE A 112 -9.38 -2.59 -0.61
C ILE A 112 -9.27 -3.83 -1.51
N THR A 113 -10.29 -4.69 -1.51
CA THR A 113 -10.31 -5.88 -2.37
C THR A 113 -10.40 -5.50 -3.84
N LYS A 114 -11.21 -4.51 -4.19
CA LYS A 114 -11.32 -3.98 -5.56
C LYS A 114 -9.95 -3.48 -6.05
N VAL A 115 -9.26 -2.66 -5.24
CA VAL A 115 -7.90 -2.19 -5.58
C VAL A 115 -6.91 -3.35 -5.66
N LEU A 116 -6.95 -4.31 -4.74
CA LEU A 116 -6.09 -5.49 -4.78
C LEU A 116 -6.26 -6.25 -6.11
N LEU A 117 -7.50 -6.51 -6.53
CA LEU A 117 -7.82 -7.22 -7.76
C LEU A 117 -7.32 -6.47 -9.01
N TYR A 118 -7.42 -5.13 -9.05
CA TYR A 118 -6.85 -4.34 -10.14
C TYR A 118 -5.33 -4.39 -10.23
N ARG A 119 -4.67 -4.63 -9.10
CA ARG A 119 -3.22 -4.46 -8.97
C ARG A 119 -2.43 -5.78 -8.98
N ILE A 120 -3.11 -6.91 -9.06
CA ILE A 120 -2.47 -8.21 -9.23
C ILE A 120 -2.73 -8.78 -10.62
N THR A 121 -1.77 -9.55 -11.14
CA THR A 121 -1.85 -10.10 -12.50
C THR A 121 -2.85 -11.25 -12.59
N PRO A 122 -3.46 -11.51 -13.76
CA PRO A 122 -4.24 -12.72 -13.98
C PRO A 122 -3.47 -14.00 -13.68
N LEU A 123 -2.14 -14.01 -13.90
CA LEU A 123 -1.27 -15.13 -13.51
C LEU A 123 -1.23 -15.31 -12.00
N THR A 124 -1.25 -14.23 -11.24
CA THR A 124 -1.33 -14.28 -9.78
C THR A 124 -2.67 -14.83 -9.34
N TRP A 125 -3.79 -14.42 -9.96
CA TRP A 125 -5.11 -14.99 -9.69
C TRP A 125 -5.16 -16.50 -9.92
N LEU A 126 -4.67 -16.97 -11.07
CA LEU A 126 -4.64 -18.40 -11.40
C LEU A 126 -3.75 -19.17 -10.44
N GLY A 127 -2.57 -18.64 -10.11
CA GLY A 127 -1.69 -19.25 -9.12
C GLY A 127 -2.36 -19.36 -7.74
N ILE A 128 -3.04 -18.31 -7.28
CA ILE A 128 -3.81 -18.34 -6.03
C ILE A 128 -4.87 -19.45 -6.09
N LEU A 129 -5.66 -19.48 -7.17
CA LEU A 129 -6.70 -20.49 -7.39
C LEU A 129 -6.13 -21.92 -7.37
N PHE A 130 -5.01 -22.17 -8.06
CA PHE A 130 -4.32 -23.46 -8.01
C PHE A 130 -3.81 -23.79 -6.62
N GLY A 131 -3.28 -22.81 -5.88
CA GLY A 131 -2.87 -22.98 -4.50
C GLY A 131 -4.02 -23.44 -3.60
N PHE A 132 -5.23 -22.92 -3.83
CA PHE A 132 -6.44 -23.37 -3.15
C PHE A 132 -6.89 -24.77 -3.60
N ILE A 133 -6.98 -25.04 -4.89
CA ILE A 133 -7.47 -26.32 -5.42
C ILE A 133 -6.55 -27.47 -5.00
N PHE A 134 -5.24 -27.35 -5.23
CA PHE A 134 -4.29 -28.44 -5.00
C PHE A 134 -3.98 -28.70 -3.53
N ARG A 135 -4.36 -27.79 -2.64
CA ARG A 135 -4.35 -28.04 -1.19
C ARG A 135 -5.26 -29.23 -0.81
N PHE A 136 -6.36 -29.40 -1.54
CA PHE A 136 -7.35 -30.45 -1.31
C PHE A 136 -7.21 -31.63 -2.27
N ALA A 137 -6.43 -31.49 -3.35
CA ALA A 137 -6.14 -32.58 -4.26
C ALA A 137 -5.34 -33.70 -3.56
N THR A 138 -5.87 -34.91 -3.58
CA THR A 138 -5.23 -36.10 -3.00
C THR A 138 -4.05 -36.60 -3.83
N SER A 139 -4.06 -36.34 -5.15
CA SER A 139 -3.08 -36.84 -6.10
C SER A 139 -1.66 -36.30 -5.93
N LEU A 140 -1.48 -35.12 -5.32
CA LEU A 140 -0.20 -34.42 -5.27
C LEU A 140 0.58 -34.57 -3.97
N ASN A 141 0.04 -35.35 -3.01
CA ASN A 141 0.60 -35.62 -1.68
C ASN A 141 1.32 -34.40 -1.06
N MET A 142 0.65 -33.24 -1.04
CA MET A 142 1.21 -32.00 -0.51
C MET A 142 1.54 -32.19 0.98
N SER A 143 2.79 -31.94 1.34
CA SER A 143 3.23 -32.09 2.74
C SER A 143 2.41 -31.17 3.65
N ARG A 144 2.18 -31.65 4.87
CA ARG A 144 1.43 -30.91 5.89
C ARG A 144 2.05 -29.53 6.16
N THR A 145 3.38 -29.43 6.13
CA THR A 145 4.12 -28.17 6.29
C THR A 145 3.72 -27.14 5.23
N ILE A 146 3.61 -27.55 3.96
CA ILE A 146 3.24 -26.64 2.87
C ILE A 146 1.80 -26.17 2.99
N LYS A 147 0.88 -27.07 3.40
CA LYS A 147 -0.51 -26.68 3.71
C LYS A 147 -0.57 -25.65 4.84
N LEU A 148 0.24 -25.80 5.89
CA LEU A 148 0.33 -24.84 6.99
C LEU A 148 0.91 -23.50 6.52
N ILE A 149 1.98 -23.50 5.73
CA ILE A 149 2.57 -22.27 5.17
C ILE A 149 1.54 -21.54 4.31
N ASN A 150 0.86 -22.23 3.40
CA ASN A 150 -0.18 -21.65 2.55
C ASN A 150 -1.32 -21.04 3.40
N THR A 151 -1.74 -21.74 4.47
CA THR A 151 -2.73 -21.20 5.44
C THR A 151 -2.23 -19.93 6.11
N ALA A 152 -0.99 -19.93 6.58
CA ALA A 152 -0.41 -18.77 7.26
C ALA A 152 -0.28 -17.59 6.31
N LEU A 153 0.12 -17.80 5.06
CA LEU A 153 0.20 -16.76 4.02
C LEU A 153 -1.19 -16.15 3.76
N LEU A 154 -2.21 -16.99 3.55
CA LEU A 154 -3.57 -16.53 3.32
C LEU A 154 -4.11 -15.73 4.51
N ILE A 155 -3.95 -16.24 5.73
CA ILE A 155 -4.41 -15.54 6.94
C ILE A 155 -3.66 -14.23 7.13
N THR A 156 -2.36 -14.19 6.80
CA THR A 156 -1.60 -12.94 6.82
C THR A 156 -2.19 -11.94 5.82
N ALA A 157 -2.46 -12.36 4.58
CA ALA A 157 -3.06 -11.50 3.57
C ALA A 157 -4.40 -10.92 4.03
N LEU A 158 -5.28 -11.79 4.54
CA LEU A 158 -6.60 -11.42 5.04
C LEU A 158 -6.54 -10.55 6.29
N ALA A 159 -5.59 -10.80 7.20
CA ALA A 159 -5.41 -9.98 8.40
C ALA A 159 -4.98 -8.55 8.06
N PHE A 160 -4.05 -8.37 7.12
CA PHE A 160 -3.67 -7.04 6.64
C PHE A 160 -4.82 -6.34 5.90
N ILE A 161 -5.55 -7.06 5.04
CA ILE A 161 -6.73 -6.51 4.36
C ILE A 161 -7.77 -6.07 5.41
N GLY A 162 -8.13 -6.94 6.35
CA GLY A 162 -9.10 -6.64 7.39
C GLY A 162 -8.66 -5.46 8.27
N LEU A 163 -7.43 -5.48 8.77
CA LEU A 163 -6.90 -4.43 9.64
C LEU A 163 -6.95 -3.04 8.98
N ILE A 164 -6.56 -2.94 7.71
CA ILE A 164 -6.53 -1.67 6.98
C ILE A 164 -7.92 -1.26 6.49
N SER A 165 -8.80 -2.22 6.19
CA SER A 165 -10.16 -1.95 5.70
C SER A 165 -11.09 -1.39 6.77
N ILE A 166 -10.86 -1.70 8.05
CA ILE A 166 -11.69 -1.22 9.16
C ILE A 166 -11.15 0.08 9.79
N ALA A 167 -9.94 0.49 9.43
CA ALA A 167 -9.29 1.68 9.95
C ALA A 167 -9.87 2.96 9.32
N GLN A 168 -10.06 4.02 10.11
CA GLN A 168 -10.63 5.28 9.60
C GLN A 168 -9.63 6.14 8.81
N GLY A 169 -8.46 6.43 9.37
CA GLY A 169 -7.54 7.46 8.84
C GLY A 169 -6.37 6.91 8.01
N ARG A 170 -6.15 5.59 8.04
CA ARG A 170 -5.06 4.89 7.33
C ARG A 170 -5.59 3.68 6.55
N ASN A 171 -6.61 3.89 5.73
CA ASN A 171 -7.22 2.88 4.85
C ASN A 171 -6.66 2.91 3.41
N SER A 172 -5.42 3.37 3.23
CA SER A 172 -4.84 3.46 1.89
C SER A 172 -4.28 2.10 1.40
N PRO A 173 -4.47 1.73 0.12
CA PRO A 173 -4.03 0.44 -0.43
C PRO A 173 -2.53 0.10 -0.27
N HIS A 174 -1.61 1.08 -0.17
CA HIS A 174 -0.19 0.76 0.10
C HIS A 174 0.06 0.11 1.47
N TYR A 175 -0.87 0.22 2.43
CA TYR A 175 -0.70 -0.44 3.72
C TYR A 175 -0.89 -1.96 3.66
N ILE A 176 -1.47 -2.49 2.57
CA ILE A 176 -1.64 -3.92 2.35
C ILE A 176 -0.55 -4.54 1.44
N LEU A 177 0.61 -3.87 1.24
CA LEU A 177 1.75 -4.42 0.49
C LEU A 177 2.17 -5.82 0.96
N THR A 178 2.04 -6.12 2.25
CA THR A 178 2.28 -7.48 2.79
C THR A 178 1.29 -8.51 2.22
N SER A 179 0.02 -8.13 2.01
CA SER A 179 -0.96 -8.98 1.34
C SER A 179 -0.54 -9.29 -0.09
N TYR A 180 -0.05 -8.31 -0.86
CA TYR A 180 0.49 -8.55 -2.20
C TYR A 180 1.63 -9.58 -2.18
N LEU A 181 2.60 -9.44 -1.26
CA LEU A 181 3.72 -10.38 -1.15
C LEU A 181 3.24 -11.81 -0.84
N THR A 182 2.41 -11.95 0.19
CA THR A 182 1.93 -13.27 0.63
C THR A 182 1.08 -13.98 -0.42
N LEU A 183 0.24 -13.22 -1.14
CA LEU A 183 -0.56 -13.72 -2.25
C LEU A 183 0.31 -14.13 -3.45
N ASN A 184 1.37 -13.39 -3.77
CA ASN A 184 2.32 -13.77 -4.82
C ASN A 184 3.09 -15.06 -4.48
N ILE A 185 3.52 -15.22 -3.23
CA ILE A 185 4.17 -16.48 -2.79
C ILE A 185 3.18 -17.64 -2.89
N MET A 186 1.93 -17.44 -2.46
CA MET A 186 0.88 -18.43 -2.59
C MET A 186 0.60 -18.78 -4.05
N ALA A 187 0.63 -17.78 -4.95
CA ALA A 187 0.49 -17.98 -6.39
C ALA A 187 1.62 -18.83 -6.97
N GLY A 188 2.86 -18.56 -6.56
CA GLY A 188 4.03 -19.37 -6.96
C GLY A 188 3.91 -20.83 -6.51
N LEU A 189 3.45 -21.08 -5.27
CA LEU A 189 3.16 -22.43 -4.80
C LEU A 189 2.07 -23.10 -5.64
N GLY A 190 0.99 -22.38 -5.96
CA GLY A 190 -0.08 -22.91 -6.81
C GLY A 190 0.40 -23.31 -8.20
N TRP A 191 1.19 -22.45 -8.86
CA TRP A 191 1.81 -22.77 -10.16
C TRP A 191 2.76 -23.97 -10.08
N PHE A 192 3.52 -24.11 -8.99
CA PHE A 192 4.38 -25.27 -8.77
C PHE A 192 3.59 -26.58 -8.72
N TYR A 193 2.49 -26.62 -7.95
CA TYR A 193 1.66 -27.81 -7.85
C TYR A 193 0.85 -28.09 -9.12
N PHE A 194 0.41 -27.04 -9.81
CA PHE A 194 -0.21 -27.17 -11.13
C PHE A 194 0.75 -27.81 -12.14
N GLY A 195 1.99 -27.32 -12.23
CA GLY A 195 3.00 -27.89 -13.10
C GLY A 195 3.28 -29.36 -12.77
N LYS A 196 3.43 -29.72 -11.49
CA LYS A 196 3.56 -31.12 -11.06
C LYS A 196 2.39 -31.98 -11.51
N TRP A 197 1.17 -31.48 -11.35
CA TRP A 197 -0.04 -32.18 -11.78
C TRP A 197 -0.06 -32.43 -13.29
N VAL A 198 0.27 -31.41 -14.10
CA VAL A 198 0.35 -31.54 -15.56
C VAL A 198 1.43 -32.56 -15.96
N ILE A 199 2.63 -32.47 -15.37
CA ILE A 199 3.76 -33.38 -15.66
C ILE A 199 3.38 -34.83 -15.36
N GLN A 200 2.73 -35.07 -14.22
CA GLN A 200 2.26 -36.42 -13.84
C GLN A 200 1.19 -36.93 -14.81
N ARG A 201 0.27 -36.07 -15.26
CA ARG A 201 -0.79 -36.46 -16.20
C ARG A 201 -0.29 -36.71 -17.62
N LEU A 202 0.68 -35.94 -18.08
CA LEU A 202 1.28 -36.10 -19.40
C LEU A 202 2.43 -37.11 -19.44
N SER A 203 2.79 -37.70 -18.29
CA SER A 203 3.87 -38.70 -18.18
C SER A 203 5.22 -38.21 -18.75
N VAL A 204 5.52 -36.92 -18.57
CA VAL A 204 6.74 -36.29 -19.12
C VAL A 204 7.97 -36.81 -18.37
N LYS A 205 8.75 -37.69 -19.01
CA LYS A 205 9.94 -38.33 -18.41
C LYS A 205 11.21 -37.48 -18.53
N GLN A 206 11.34 -36.68 -19.59
CA GLN A 206 12.54 -35.88 -19.82
C GLN A 206 12.57 -34.67 -18.87
N LEU A 207 13.61 -34.59 -18.04
CA LEU A 207 13.73 -33.58 -16.98
C LEU A 207 13.64 -32.14 -17.52
N ALA A 208 14.28 -31.85 -18.65
CA ALA A 208 14.24 -30.51 -19.25
C ALA A 208 12.81 -30.04 -19.58
N TRP A 209 11.96 -30.96 -20.06
CA TRP A 209 10.58 -30.65 -20.44
C TRP A 209 9.67 -30.41 -19.24
N GLN A 210 10.03 -30.96 -18.07
CA GLN A 210 9.34 -30.68 -16.82
C GLN A 210 9.52 -29.23 -16.38
N PHE A 211 10.59 -28.55 -16.81
CA PHE A 211 10.85 -27.15 -16.43
C PHE A 211 10.17 -26.11 -17.33
N ILE A 212 9.80 -26.47 -18.55
CA ILE A 212 9.16 -25.58 -19.53
C ILE A 212 7.97 -24.80 -18.93
N PRO A 213 6.96 -25.42 -18.29
CA PRO A 213 5.81 -24.67 -17.77
C PRO A 213 6.22 -23.63 -16.70
N TYR A 214 7.22 -23.92 -15.87
CA TYR A 214 7.69 -22.98 -14.85
C TYR A 214 8.45 -21.81 -15.48
N VAL A 215 9.31 -22.09 -16.47
CA VAL A 215 10.03 -21.06 -17.22
C VAL A 215 9.05 -20.14 -17.94
N LEU A 216 8.01 -20.68 -18.56
CA LEU A 216 6.97 -19.88 -19.22
C LEU A 216 6.25 -18.96 -18.23
N VAL A 217 5.84 -19.47 -17.06
CA VAL A 217 5.19 -18.65 -16.03
C VAL A 217 6.13 -17.54 -15.52
N ILE A 218 7.41 -17.85 -15.32
CA ILE A 218 8.42 -16.87 -14.88
C ILE A 218 8.59 -15.78 -15.95
N ILE A 219 8.77 -16.16 -17.21
CA ILE A 219 8.91 -15.21 -18.33
C ILE A 219 7.68 -14.32 -18.41
N LEU A 220 6.47 -14.88 -18.37
CA LEU A 220 5.25 -14.09 -18.45
C LEU A 220 5.10 -13.11 -17.27
N GLN A 221 5.45 -13.51 -16.05
CA GLN A 221 5.41 -12.63 -14.87
C GLN A 221 6.47 -11.53 -14.95
N ILE A 222 7.69 -11.85 -15.36
CA ILE A 222 8.78 -10.87 -15.54
C ILE A 222 8.41 -9.88 -16.64
N SER A 223 7.99 -10.35 -17.81
CA SER A 223 7.57 -9.50 -18.92
C SER A 223 6.40 -8.60 -18.53
N SER A 224 5.42 -9.12 -17.78
CA SER A 224 4.30 -8.32 -17.26
C SER A 224 4.76 -7.22 -16.30
N ALA A 225 5.80 -7.45 -15.49
CA ALA A 225 6.34 -6.42 -14.61
C ALA A 225 7.18 -5.40 -15.39
N LEU A 226 8.07 -5.86 -16.27
CA LEU A 226 8.97 -5.01 -17.06
C LEU A 226 8.21 -4.06 -18.00
N ALA A 227 7.05 -4.46 -18.51
CA ALA A 227 6.20 -3.60 -19.34
C ALA A 227 5.76 -2.30 -18.64
N TYR A 228 5.86 -2.22 -17.31
CA TYR A 228 5.49 -1.06 -16.51
C TYR A 228 6.68 -0.45 -15.76
N PHE A 229 7.91 -0.89 -16.02
CA PHE A 229 9.10 -0.25 -15.44
C PHE A 229 9.27 1.18 -15.98
N PRO A 230 9.65 2.17 -15.16
CA PRO A 230 9.84 2.12 -13.70
C PRO A 230 8.56 2.39 -12.87
N TYR A 231 7.43 2.66 -13.53
CA TYR A 231 6.18 3.10 -12.90
C TYR A 231 5.19 1.95 -12.65
N TYR A 232 5.52 0.99 -11.79
CA TYR A 232 4.69 -0.21 -11.57
C TYR A 232 3.25 0.07 -11.09
N TYR A 233 3.04 1.17 -10.36
CA TYR A 233 1.70 1.62 -9.94
C TYR A 233 0.85 2.20 -11.08
N THR A 234 1.34 2.17 -12.32
CA THR A 234 0.50 2.43 -13.50
C THR A 234 -0.12 1.16 -14.08
N TYR A 235 0.26 -0.02 -13.58
CA TYR A 235 -0.29 -1.31 -14.01
C TYR A 235 -1.81 -1.38 -13.85
N ARG A 236 -2.48 -1.88 -14.89
CA ARG A 236 -3.92 -2.17 -14.92
C ARG A 236 -4.10 -3.65 -15.19
N ASN A 237 -4.92 -4.34 -14.40
CA ASN A 237 -5.30 -5.71 -14.73
C ASN A 237 -6.06 -5.73 -16.07
N PRO A 238 -5.53 -6.42 -17.11
CA PRO A 238 -6.08 -6.34 -18.45
C PRO A 238 -7.48 -6.98 -18.55
N ILE A 239 -7.77 -8.01 -17.74
CA ILE A 239 -9.09 -8.64 -17.70
C ILE A 239 -10.11 -7.65 -17.15
N LEU A 240 -9.86 -7.07 -15.97
CA LEU A 240 -10.78 -6.10 -15.37
C LEU A 240 -10.94 -4.82 -16.19
N TYR A 241 -9.86 -4.38 -16.84
CA TYR A 241 -9.91 -3.27 -17.78
C TYR A 241 -10.83 -3.61 -18.97
N SER A 242 -10.68 -4.78 -19.58
CA SER A 242 -11.53 -5.20 -20.71
C SER A 242 -12.99 -5.41 -20.33
N LEU A 243 -13.27 -5.76 -19.06
CA LEU A 243 -14.62 -5.90 -18.52
C LEU A 243 -15.27 -4.56 -18.15
N GLY A 244 -14.58 -3.42 -18.35
CA GLY A 244 -15.11 -2.10 -18.00
C GLY A 244 -15.26 -1.86 -16.50
N TRP A 245 -14.61 -2.68 -15.65
CA TRP A 245 -14.68 -2.48 -14.20
C TRP A 245 -13.81 -1.30 -13.75
N TYR A 246 -12.92 -0.77 -14.59
CA TYR A 246 -11.88 0.17 -14.19
C TYR A 246 -12.34 1.63 -14.34
N ASP A 247 -11.94 2.53 -13.41
CA ASP A 247 -12.23 3.97 -13.52
C ASP A 247 -11.18 4.69 -14.39
N GLU A 248 -11.50 5.82 -15.03
CA GLU A 248 -10.58 6.53 -15.95
C GLU A 248 -9.37 7.21 -15.28
N TYR A 249 -9.01 6.80 -14.06
CA TYR A 249 -7.89 7.31 -13.28
C TYR A 249 -7.13 6.17 -12.56
N PRO A 250 -5.85 6.37 -12.19
CA PRO A 250 -5.07 5.33 -11.51
C PRO A 250 -5.62 5.06 -10.11
N GLN A 251 -6.00 3.81 -9.80
CA GLN A 251 -6.68 3.45 -8.54
C GLN A 251 -5.85 3.65 -7.26
N PHE A 252 -4.55 3.87 -7.40
CA PHE A 252 -3.65 4.10 -6.28
C PHE A 252 -2.36 4.77 -6.77
N PRO A 253 -2.34 6.09 -6.96
CA PRO A 253 -1.17 6.83 -7.40
C PRO A 253 -0.28 7.17 -6.19
N TYR A 254 1.02 6.95 -6.31
CA TYR A 254 2.00 7.11 -5.24
C TYR A 254 3.28 7.78 -5.75
N CYS A 255 3.15 9.07 -6.03
CA CYS A 255 4.20 9.98 -6.47
C CYS A 255 4.69 9.81 -7.92
N GLU A 256 4.17 8.85 -8.70
CA GLU A 256 4.64 8.65 -10.08
C GLU A 256 4.43 9.91 -10.92
N GLY A 257 5.47 10.30 -11.66
CA GLY A 257 5.43 11.44 -12.56
C GLY A 257 5.79 12.77 -11.90
N LEU A 258 5.80 12.87 -10.57
CA LEU A 258 6.25 14.10 -9.89
C LEU A 258 7.73 14.36 -10.14
N GLU A 259 8.54 13.31 -10.30
CA GLU A 259 9.94 13.44 -10.70
C GLU A 259 10.09 14.04 -12.10
N LYS A 260 9.22 13.67 -13.06
CA LYS A 260 9.22 14.27 -14.40
C LYS A 260 8.84 15.74 -14.38
N ALA A 261 7.85 16.11 -13.58
CA ALA A 261 7.45 17.50 -13.40
C ALA A 261 8.58 18.32 -12.76
N ALA A 262 9.25 17.77 -11.74
CA ALA A 262 10.40 18.39 -11.09
C ALA A 262 11.61 18.53 -12.03
N GLU A 263 11.91 17.51 -12.84
CA GLU A 263 12.97 17.54 -13.84
C GLU A 263 12.69 18.59 -14.91
N TYR A 264 11.45 18.67 -15.41
CA TYR A 264 11.03 19.70 -16.35
C TYR A 264 11.24 21.10 -15.79
N LEU A 265 10.73 21.37 -14.57
CA LEU A 265 10.90 22.68 -13.93
C LEU A 265 12.37 22.99 -13.64
N SER A 266 13.19 21.98 -13.34
CA SER A 266 14.63 22.17 -13.10
C SER A 266 15.44 22.55 -14.35
N GLN A 267 14.87 22.34 -15.54
CA GLN A 267 15.48 22.73 -16.82
C GLN A 267 15.10 24.14 -17.25
N LEU A 268 14.14 24.79 -16.58
CA LEU A 268 13.74 26.15 -16.89
C LEU A 268 14.80 27.17 -16.42
N PRO A 269 14.86 28.36 -17.04
CA PRO A 269 15.73 29.44 -16.57
C PRO A 269 15.43 29.80 -15.11
N ASN A 270 16.48 30.10 -14.34
CA ASN A 270 16.38 30.49 -12.92
C ASN A 270 15.67 29.45 -12.01
N ALA A 271 15.70 28.16 -12.38
CA ALA A 271 15.04 27.11 -11.61
C ALA A 271 15.54 26.96 -10.17
N LYS A 272 16.76 27.42 -9.85
CA LYS A 272 17.32 27.38 -8.48
C LYS A 272 16.69 28.43 -7.56
N GLU A 273 16.30 29.56 -8.13
CA GLU A 273 15.65 30.67 -7.45
C GLU A 273 14.13 30.48 -7.40
N ALA A 274 13.58 29.69 -8.33
CA ALA A 274 12.16 29.43 -8.44
C ALA A 274 11.59 28.64 -7.24
N THR A 275 10.32 28.92 -6.94
CA THR A 275 9.53 28.26 -5.91
C THR A 275 8.35 27.51 -6.52
N ALA A 276 8.29 26.19 -6.28
CA ALA A 276 7.19 25.34 -6.70
C ALA A 276 6.27 24.99 -5.52
N PHE A 277 4.99 25.32 -5.65
CA PHE A 277 3.94 24.93 -4.73
C PHE A 277 3.34 23.59 -5.15
N ALA A 278 3.73 22.50 -4.46
CA ALA A 278 3.52 21.15 -4.95
C ALA A 278 2.75 20.24 -3.98
N TYR A 279 1.79 19.48 -4.53
CA TYR A 279 1.22 18.32 -3.85
C TYR A 279 2.28 17.21 -3.76
N TYR A 280 2.36 16.52 -2.61
CA TYR A 280 3.48 15.61 -2.29
C TYR A 280 4.87 16.24 -2.50
N SER A 281 4.99 17.53 -2.16
CA SER A 281 6.24 18.31 -2.19
C SER A 281 7.43 17.57 -1.59
N ARG A 282 7.30 17.07 -0.35
CA ARG A 282 8.42 16.48 0.40
C ARG A 282 8.79 15.10 -0.11
N GLY A 283 10.02 14.98 -0.62
CA GLY A 283 10.63 13.73 -1.03
C GLY A 283 10.30 13.35 -2.46
N CYS A 284 9.02 13.29 -2.83
CA CYS A 284 8.63 12.86 -4.18
C CYS A 284 8.95 13.88 -5.27
N PHE A 285 8.65 15.15 -5.01
CA PHE A 285 8.94 16.25 -5.94
C PHE A 285 10.26 16.95 -5.58
N SER A 286 10.42 17.37 -4.33
CA SER A 286 11.55 18.20 -3.87
C SER A 286 12.91 17.53 -3.95
N TYR A 287 12.98 16.20 -4.08
CA TYR A 287 14.25 15.50 -4.27
C TYR A 287 14.84 15.73 -5.67
N PHE A 288 13.98 15.92 -6.67
CA PHE A 288 14.37 16.08 -8.07
C PHE A 288 14.35 17.54 -8.52
N PHE A 289 13.62 18.42 -7.81
CA PHE A 289 13.55 19.84 -8.15
C PHE A 289 14.72 20.62 -7.52
N VAL A 290 15.44 21.40 -8.32
CA VAL A 290 16.62 22.16 -7.87
C VAL A 290 16.30 23.45 -7.10
N GLY A 291 15.06 23.94 -7.22
CA GLY A 291 14.59 25.15 -6.56
C GLY A 291 13.93 24.90 -5.20
N ASN A 292 13.22 25.92 -4.72
CA ASN A 292 12.48 25.86 -3.46
C ASN A 292 11.15 25.14 -3.65
N THR A 293 10.74 24.32 -2.69
CA THR A 293 9.43 23.65 -2.72
C THR A 293 8.61 24.03 -1.50
N THR A 294 7.40 24.56 -1.75
CA THR A 294 6.38 24.77 -0.71
C THR A 294 5.31 23.66 -0.81
N ALA A 295 4.76 23.27 0.34
CA ALA A 295 3.88 22.12 0.41
C ALA A 295 2.42 22.52 0.20
N PHE A 296 1.79 22.01 -0.85
CA PHE A 296 0.33 22.01 -0.96
C PHE A 296 -0.25 21.04 0.08
N ARG A 297 -1.07 21.55 1.01
CA ARG A 297 -1.63 20.78 2.11
C ARG A 297 -3.11 20.52 1.86
N PRO A 298 -3.64 19.31 2.18
CA PRO A 298 -5.04 18.98 1.96
C PRO A 298 -6.09 19.85 2.65
N TYR A 299 -5.71 20.66 3.65
CA TYR A 299 -6.63 21.55 4.37
C TYR A 299 -6.81 22.90 3.67
N TYR A 300 -5.96 23.26 2.69
CA TYR A 300 -6.15 24.50 1.93
C TYR A 300 -7.45 24.53 1.12
N ILE A 301 -8.10 23.38 0.95
CA ILE A 301 -9.31 23.16 0.15
C ILE A 301 -10.42 22.64 1.07
N ASP A 302 -10.63 23.34 2.20
CA ASP A 302 -11.69 23.06 3.17
C ASP A 302 -12.68 24.22 3.36
N GLY A 303 -12.53 25.29 2.58
CA GLY A 303 -13.32 26.52 2.63
C GLY A 303 -13.04 27.45 3.81
N HIS A 304 -12.12 27.08 4.72
CA HIS A 304 -11.77 27.89 5.88
C HIS A 304 -10.33 28.41 5.83
N HIS A 305 -9.46 27.80 5.02
CA HIS A 305 -8.05 28.16 4.90
C HIS A 305 -7.68 28.69 3.51
N THR A 306 -8.63 29.33 2.85
CA THR A 306 -8.46 29.86 1.50
C THR A 306 -7.44 30.99 1.44
N GLU A 307 -7.31 31.79 2.50
CA GLU A 307 -6.28 32.82 2.60
C GLU A 307 -4.87 32.21 2.58
N ASP A 308 -4.64 31.11 3.32
CA ASP A 308 -3.38 30.37 3.27
C ASP A 308 -3.10 29.86 1.84
N LEU A 309 -4.10 29.27 1.18
CA LEU A 309 -3.97 28.79 -0.20
C LEU A 309 -3.45 29.90 -1.12
N LEU A 310 -4.09 31.07 -1.08
CA LEU A 310 -3.77 32.20 -1.93
C LEU A 310 -2.41 32.80 -1.59
N ASN A 311 -2.06 32.89 -0.31
CA ASN A 311 -0.74 33.37 0.12
C ASN A 311 0.38 32.47 -0.40
N TYR A 312 0.23 31.15 -0.26
CA TYR A 312 1.23 30.21 -0.79
C TYR A 312 1.27 30.20 -2.32
N LEU A 313 0.10 30.25 -2.98
CA LEU A 313 0.02 30.26 -4.43
C LEU A 313 0.68 31.51 -5.01
N THR A 314 0.34 32.70 -4.52
CA THR A 314 0.91 33.99 -4.98
C THR A 314 2.39 34.15 -4.65
N SER A 315 2.90 33.44 -3.65
CA SER A 315 4.33 33.40 -3.32
C SER A 315 5.15 32.41 -4.16
N ALA A 316 4.52 31.63 -5.03
CA ALA A 316 5.17 30.60 -5.82
C ALA A 316 5.19 30.95 -7.31
N ASP A 317 6.23 30.52 -8.02
CA ASP A 317 6.35 30.67 -9.47
C ASP A 317 5.54 29.59 -10.20
N TYR A 318 5.46 28.39 -9.62
CA TYR A 318 4.79 27.24 -10.21
C TYR A 318 3.81 26.57 -9.25
N LEU A 319 2.66 26.16 -9.76
CA LEU A 319 1.73 25.26 -9.07
C LEU A 319 1.82 23.86 -9.69
N VAL A 320 2.10 22.86 -8.85
CA VAL A 320 2.19 21.45 -9.26
C VAL A 320 1.03 20.67 -8.67
N VAL A 321 0.05 20.38 -9.52
CA VAL A 321 -1.14 19.60 -9.20
C VAL A 321 -0.86 18.13 -9.43
N TYR A 322 -0.98 17.31 -8.37
CA TYR A 322 -0.92 15.85 -8.51
C TYR A 322 -2.29 15.31 -8.89
N TYR A 323 -2.66 15.57 -10.15
CA TYR A 323 -3.98 15.32 -10.72
C TYR A 323 -4.45 13.88 -10.47
N ALA A 324 -3.56 12.89 -10.64
CA ALA A 324 -3.88 11.48 -10.43
C ALA A 324 -4.51 11.22 -9.05
N ASN A 325 -4.05 11.89 -7.98
CA ASN A 325 -4.60 11.71 -6.63
C ASN A 325 -5.75 12.69 -6.35
N GLN A 326 -5.56 13.96 -6.69
CA GLN A 326 -6.52 15.01 -6.32
C GLN A 326 -7.86 14.83 -7.03
N PHE A 327 -7.87 14.40 -8.30
CA PHE A 327 -9.11 14.17 -9.06
C PHE A 327 -10.00 13.06 -8.47
N GLN A 328 -9.44 12.11 -7.72
CA GLN A 328 -10.21 11.03 -7.09
C GLN A 328 -10.97 11.46 -5.85
N LEU A 329 -10.62 12.60 -5.28
CA LEU A 329 -11.13 13.06 -4.00
C LEU A 329 -12.08 14.24 -4.26
N PRO A 330 -13.40 14.06 -4.05
CA PRO A 330 -14.41 15.06 -4.43
C PRO A 330 -14.15 16.47 -3.92
N LYS A 331 -13.51 16.59 -2.75
CA LYS A 331 -13.15 17.89 -2.17
C LYS A 331 -12.22 18.75 -3.05
N TYR A 332 -11.43 18.16 -3.96
CA TYR A 332 -10.59 18.93 -4.88
C TYR A 332 -11.29 19.25 -6.21
N HIS A 333 -12.49 18.72 -6.47
CA HIS A 333 -13.18 18.97 -7.74
C HIS A 333 -13.42 20.46 -8.00
N PRO A 334 -13.88 21.28 -7.03
CA PRO A 334 -14.02 22.72 -7.25
C PRO A 334 -12.68 23.38 -7.64
N PHE A 335 -11.61 23.07 -6.90
CA PHE A 335 -10.26 23.55 -7.19
C PHE A 335 -9.77 23.16 -8.60
N LEU A 336 -9.95 21.90 -8.99
CA LEU A 336 -9.56 21.40 -10.32
C LEU A 336 -10.43 22.00 -11.43
N ASN A 337 -11.71 22.23 -11.18
CA ASN A 337 -12.62 22.87 -12.13
C ASN A 337 -12.22 24.32 -12.39
N ILE A 338 -11.84 25.08 -11.36
CA ILE A 338 -11.32 26.45 -11.52
C ILE A 338 -10.09 26.44 -12.43
N LEU A 339 -9.13 25.55 -12.16
CA LEU A 339 -7.90 25.42 -12.94
C LEU A 339 -8.10 24.83 -14.35
N SER A 340 -9.25 24.23 -14.64
CA SER A 340 -9.55 23.65 -15.96
C SER A 340 -9.61 24.68 -17.08
N SER A 341 -9.86 25.95 -16.72
CA SER A 341 -9.83 27.09 -17.64
C SER A 341 -8.41 27.51 -18.04
N GLN A 342 -7.40 27.14 -17.23
CA GLN A 342 -6.00 27.44 -17.49
C GLN A 342 -5.33 26.30 -18.24
N GLN A 343 -4.53 26.64 -19.25
CA GLN A 343 -3.66 25.66 -19.91
C GLN A 343 -2.42 25.40 -19.04
N PRO A 344 -2.14 24.14 -18.64
CA PRO A 344 -0.89 23.82 -17.97
C PRO A 344 0.29 23.98 -18.92
N ILE A 345 1.42 24.47 -18.41
CA ILE A 345 2.67 24.60 -19.18
C ILE A 345 3.33 23.23 -19.41
N TYR A 346 3.00 22.24 -18.57
CA TYR A 346 3.50 20.88 -18.70
C TYR A 346 2.53 19.87 -18.08
N GLU A 347 2.34 18.74 -18.75
CA GLU A 347 1.54 17.63 -18.26
C GLU A 347 2.36 16.34 -18.29
N VAL A 348 2.20 15.53 -17.25
CA VAL A 348 2.82 14.19 -17.19
C VAL A 348 1.75 13.14 -17.41
N TRP A 349 1.89 12.38 -18.49
CA TRP A 349 1.04 11.26 -18.84
C TRP A 349 1.80 9.94 -18.69
N LEU A 350 1.27 9.00 -17.92
CA LEU A 350 1.87 7.67 -17.73
C LEU A 350 0.83 6.59 -18.04
N ASN A 351 1.14 5.73 -19.02
CA ASN A 351 0.29 4.61 -19.44
C ASN A 351 -1.17 5.00 -19.62
N GLY A 352 -1.40 6.11 -20.34
CA GLY A 352 -2.73 6.62 -20.69
C GLY A 352 -3.49 7.31 -19.54
N TYR A 353 -2.81 7.69 -18.45
CA TYR A 353 -3.39 8.51 -17.38
C TYR A 353 -2.65 9.83 -17.26
N LYS A 354 -3.38 10.92 -17.00
CA LYS A 354 -2.81 12.18 -16.56
C LYS A 354 -2.45 12.09 -15.07
N TYR A 355 -1.17 12.29 -14.76
CA TYR A 355 -0.65 12.20 -13.39
C TYR A 355 -0.40 13.57 -12.77
N VAL A 356 0.26 14.46 -13.51
CA VAL A 356 0.68 15.77 -13.01
C VAL A 356 0.29 16.84 -14.00
N GLN A 357 -0.15 17.98 -13.49
CA GLN A 357 -0.27 19.22 -14.24
C GLN A 357 0.58 20.28 -13.56
N VAL A 358 1.35 20.99 -14.37
CA VAL A 358 2.21 22.09 -13.92
C VAL A 358 1.69 23.38 -14.53
N TYR A 359 1.48 24.36 -13.69
CA TYR A 359 1.01 25.67 -14.07
C TYR A 359 2.03 26.74 -13.67
N GLN A 360 2.17 27.77 -14.50
CA GLN A 360 2.94 28.96 -14.15
C GLN A 360 2.00 29.99 -13.52
N VAL A 361 2.26 30.40 -12.28
CA VAL A 361 1.31 31.17 -11.47
C VAL A 361 1.09 32.57 -12.03
N ASP A 362 2.13 33.20 -12.58
CA ASP A 362 2.06 34.54 -13.19
C ASP A 362 1.15 34.61 -14.43
N THR A 363 0.85 33.46 -15.05
CA THR A 363 -0.08 33.35 -16.18
C THR A 363 -1.53 33.23 -15.76
N PHE A 364 -1.82 33.13 -14.45
CA PHE A 364 -3.19 33.06 -13.96
C PHE A 364 -3.88 34.41 -14.13
N PRO A 365 -5.03 34.46 -14.81
CA PRO A 365 -5.81 35.68 -14.89
C PRO A 365 -6.50 35.94 -13.53
N PRO A 366 -6.86 37.19 -13.21
CA PRO A 366 -7.45 37.57 -11.91
C PRO A 366 -8.65 36.71 -11.50
N GLU A 367 -9.45 36.27 -12.47
CA GLU A 367 -10.65 35.46 -12.27
C GLU A 367 -10.33 34.12 -11.60
N ILE A 368 -9.13 33.55 -11.81
CA ILE A 368 -8.71 32.32 -11.11
C ILE A 368 -8.51 32.63 -9.63
N PHE A 369 -7.82 33.71 -9.28
CA PHE A 369 -7.59 34.05 -7.88
C PHE A 369 -8.89 34.45 -7.17
N GLU A 370 -9.82 35.08 -7.88
CA GLU A 370 -11.16 35.37 -7.36
C GLU A 370 -11.96 34.10 -7.12
N ALA A 371 -12.04 33.20 -8.10
CA ALA A 371 -12.74 31.93 -7.92
C ALA A 371 -12.11 31.06 -6.82
N LEU A 372 -10.78 31.10 -6.67
CA LEU A 372 -10.09 30.42 -5.58
C LEU A 372 -10.36 31.05 -4.22
N LYS A 373 -10.84 32.29 -4.08
CA LYS A 373 -11.25 32.89 -2.79
C LYS A 373 -12.55 32.30 -2.25
N ASP A 374 -13.41 31.83 -3.13
CA ASP A 374 -14.76 31.33 -2.82
C ASP A 374 -14.83 29.79 -2.67
N LEU A 375 -13.66 29.17 -2.44
CA LEU A 375 -13.44 27.70 -2.39
C LEU A 375 -13.82 27.03 -1.07
#